data_AF-A0A8H5ZUU9-F1
#
_entry.id   AF-A0A8H5ZUU9-F1
#
_cell.length_a   1.000
_cell.length_b   1.000
_cell.length_c   1.000
_cell.angle_alpha   90.00
_cell.angle_beta   90.00
_cell.angle_gamma   90.00
#
_symmetry.space_group_name_H-M   'P 1'
#
loop_
_entity.id
_entity.type
_entity.pdbx_description
1 polymer ?
#
loop_
_entity_poly.entity_id
_entity_poly.type
_entity_poly.pdbx_seq_one_letter_code
_entity_poly.pdbx_strand_id
1 'polypeptide(L)'
;MLMDIGVILILALLSMKCRHFKTRYRALALFRSAPRREGPNVSMDFFYLCREVIEVEKEGLNESGFLPERSRVRAVSAQKLEDGWPMLLYTLSDPYRERLDIHKRLFIPDNSPLEM
;
A
#
# COMPACT_ATOMS: atom_id res chain seq x y z
N MET A 1 -7.05 -26.13 12.95
CA MET A 1 -6.47 -25.21 11.95
C MET A 1 -5.62 -24.21 12.70
N LEU A 2 -4.30 -24.37 12.71
CA LEU A 2 -3.39 -23.38 13.28
C LEU A 2 -3.34 -22.23 12.27
N MET A 3 -3.94 -21.08 12.57
CA MET A 3 -3.72 -19.90 11.73
C MET A 3 -2.27 -19.48 11.97
N ASP A 4 -1.46 -19.47 10.90
CA ASP A 4 -0.16 -18.81 10.93
C ASP A 4 -0.34 -17.40 11.52
N ILE A 5 0.61 -17.02 12.38
CA ILE A 5 0.61 -15.76 13.14
C ILE A 5 0.17 -14.63 12.21
N GLY A 6 -0.84 -13.84 12.62
CA GLY A 6 -1.45 -12.76 11.84
C GLY A 6 -0.52 -11.56 11.62
N VAL A 7 0.65 -11.79 11.02
CA VAL A 7 1.71 -10.83 10.80
C VAL A 7 1.44 -10.01 9.54
N ILE A 8 0.80 -10.56 8.49
CA ILE A 8 0.54 -9.85 7.23
C ILE A 8 -0.25 -8.56 7.49
N LEU A 9 -1.35 -8.62 8.24
CA LEU A 9 -2.18 -7.44 8.51
C LEU A 9 -1.46 -6.40 9.37
N ILE A 10 -0.65 -6.84 10.34
CA ILE A 10 0.15 -5.94 11.19
C ILE A 10 1.21 -5.23 10.34
N LEU A 11 1.94 -5.95 9.50
CA LEU A 11 2.92 -5.37 8.58
C LEU A 11 2.26 -4.42 7.58
N ALA A 12 1.06 -4.74 7.10
CA ALA A 12 0.31 -3.87 6.20
C ALA A 12 -0.07 -2.55 6.88
N LEU A 13 -0.59 -2.61 8.10
CA LEU A 13 -0.92 -1.42 8.90
C LEU A 13 0.31 -0.57 9.19
N LEU A 14 1.43 -1.19 9.60
CA LEU A 14 2.69 -0.49 9.81
C LEU A 14 3.19 0.18 8.53
N SER A 15 3.14 -0.54 7.41
CA SER A 15 3.58 -0.04 6.11
C SER A 15 2.71 1.10 5.59
N MET A 16 1.41 1.12 5.88
CA MET A 16 0.50 2.15 5.38
C MET A 16 0.32 3.35 6.31
N LYS A 17 0.30 3.13 7.63
CA LYS A 17 -0.18 4.14 8.59
C LYS A 17 0.89 4.72 9.49
N CYS A 18 2.05 4.08 9.62
CA CYS A 18 3.16 4.64 10.40
C CYS A 18 3.62 5.97 9.77
N ARG A 19 3.91 6.99 10.60
CA ARG A 19 4.39 8.30 10.12
C ARG A 19 5.90 8.36 9.86
N HIS A 20 6.63 7.33 10.26
CA HIS A 20 8.06 7.23 10.06
C HIS A 20 8.36 6.37 8.83
N PHE A 21 8.68 7.01 7.70
CA PHE A 21 8.88 6.34 6.41
C PHE A 21 9.90 5.20 6.47
N LYS A 22 11.02 5.39 7.20
CA LYS A 22 12.02 4.33 7.37
C LYS A 22 11.46 3.07 8.06
N THR A 23 10.49 3.20 8.96
CA THR A 23 9.81 2.04 9.56
C THR A 23 8.88 1.35 8.55
N ARG A 24 8.18 2.13 7.73
CA ARG A 24 7.31 1.61 6.66
C ARG A 24 8.11 0.78 5.66
N TYR A 25 9.25 1.29 5.20
CA TYR A 25 10.13 0.56 4.28
C TYR A 25 10.72 -0.71 4.90
N ARG A 26 11.00 -0.72 6.20
CA ARG A 26 11.40 -1.95 6.91
C ARG A 26 10.27 -2.99 6.96
N ALA A 27 9.03 -2.56 7.20
CA ALA A 27 7.87 -3.46 7.17
C ALA A 27 7.63 -4.02 5.75
N LEU A 28 7.79 -3.21 4.71
CA LEU A 28 7.78 -3.67 3.31
C LEU A 28 8.86 -4.73 3.04
N ALA A 29 10.09 -4.50 3.51
CA ALA A 29 11.18 -5.44 3.32
C ALA A 29 10.87 -6.82 3.92
N LEU A 30 10.16 -6.87 5.05
CA LEU A 30 9.74 -8.13 5.69
C LEU A 30 8.70 -8.91 4.86
N PHE A 31 7.85 -8.24 4.08
CA PHE A 31 6.99 -8.94 3.13
C PHE A 31 7.81 -9.62 2.04
N ARG A 32 8.78 -8.90 1.47
CA ARG A 32 9.62 -9.41 0.37
C ARG A 32 10.56 -10.52 0.81
N SER A 33 11.06 -10.48 2.04
CA SER A 33 12.02 -11.48 2.55
C SER A 33 11.39 -12.84 2.87
N ALA A 34 10.08 -12.89 3.13
CA ALA A 34 9.38 -14.13 3.48
C ALA A 34 7.97 -14.17 2.84
N PRO A 35 7.87 -14.37 1.51
CA PRO A 35 6.60 -14.57 0.84
C PRO A 35 5.85 -15.77 1.40
N ARG A 36 4.65 -15.53 1.89
CA ARG A 36 3.77 -16.52 2.54
C ARG A 36 2.30 -16.18 2.37
N ARG A 37 1.43 -17.05 2.88
CA ARG A 37 -0.02 -16.89 2.90
C ARG A 37 -0.54 -17.12 4.32
N GLU A 38 -1.38 -16.22 4.83
CA GLU A 38 -2.05 -16.34 6.13
C GLU A 38 -3.57 -16.32 5.89
N GLY A 39 -4.17 -17.50 5.78
CA GLY A 39 -5.59 -17.66 5.40
C GLY A 39 -5.87 -17.09 3.99
N PRO A 40 -6.78 -16.11 3.83
CA PRO A 40 -7.02 -15.47 2.53
C PRO A 40 -5.92 -14.48 2.14
N ASN A 41 -5.03 -14.09 3.06
CA ASN A 41 -4.07 -13.03 2.83
C ASN A 41 -2.80 -13.56 2.17
N VAL A 42 -2.51 -13.10 0.95
CA VAL A 42 -1.25 -13.39 0.24
C VAL A 42 -0.29 -12.23 0.46
N SER A 43 0.83 -12.48 1.14
CA SER A 43 1.77 -11.42 1.57
C SER A 43 2.27 -10.51 0.44
N MET A 44 2.47 -11.05 -0.76
CA MET A 44 2.94 -10.26 -1.91
C MET A 44 1.87 -9.31 -2.45
N ASP A 45 0.59 -9.65 -2.36
CA ASP A 45 -0.49 -8.72 -2.73
C ASP A 45 -0.48 -7.50 -1.78
N PHE A 46 -0.27 -7.74 -0.48
CA PHE A 46 -0.11 -6.68 0.51
C PHE A 46 1.19 -5.88 0.32
N PHE A 47 2.29 -6.52 -0.07
CA PHE A 47 3.55 -5.84 -0.40
C PHE A 47 3.33 -4.78 -1.48
N TYR A 48 2.77 -5.17 -2.63
CA TYR A 48 2.55 -4.24 -3.74
C TYR A 48 1.57 -3.14 -3.36
N LEU A 49 0.44 -3.48 -2.72
CA LEU A 49 -0.51 -2.49 -2.23
C LEU A 49 0.17 -1.46 -1.32
N CYS A 50 0.93 -1.92 -0.31
CA CYS A 50 1.59 -1.04 0.64
C CYS A 50 2.68 -0.18 -0.02
N ARG A 51 3.42 -0.74 -0.98
CA ARG A 51 4.44 -0.02 -1.76
C ARG A 51 3.82 1.16 -2.48
N GLU A 52 2.73 0.94 -3.21
CA GLU A 52 2.08 2.01 -3.96
C GLU A 52 1.49 3.09 -3.04
N VAL A 53 0.95 2.70 -1.89
CA VAL A 53 0.48 3.67 -0.87
C VAL A 53 1.62 4.53 -0.35
N ILE A 54 2.80 3.94 -0.13
CA ILE A 54 3.99 4.68 0.29
C ILE A 54 4.42 5.67 -0.79
N GLU A 55 4.44 5.27 -2.07
CA GLU A 55 4.84 6.16 -3.16
C GLU A 55 3.82 7.29 -3.38
N VAL A 56 2.51 7.02 -3.30
CA VAL A 56 1.46 8.07 -3.30
C VAL A 56 1.73 9.11 -2.21
N GLU A 57 1.94 8.68 -0.96
CA GLU A 57 2.17 9.62 0.13
C GLU A 57 3.53 10.33 0.02
N LYS A 58 4.54 9.66 -0.55
CA LYS A 58 5.87 10.24 -0.77
C LYS A 58 5.84 11.39 -1.79
N GLU A 59 5.05 11.27 -2.85
CA GLU A 59 4.83 12.36 -3.82
C GLU A 59 4.20 13.60 -3.17
N GLY A 60 3.41 13.39 -2.12
CA GLY A 60 2.76 14.45 -1.36
C GLY A 60 3.59 15.05 -0.23
N LEU A 61 4.86 14.65 -0.06
CA LEU A 61 5.77 15.26 0.90
C LEU A 61 6.08 16.71 0.52
N ASN A 62 6.19 17.58 1.52
CA ASN A 62 6.69 18.94 1.30
C ASN A 62 8.24 18.96 1.25
N GLU A 63 8.80 20.14 1.01
CA GLU A 63 10.26 20.36 0.91
C GLU A 63 11.02 19.96 2.19
N SER A 64 10.37 19.97 3.36
CA SER A 64 10.97 19.53 4.63
C SER A 64 10.84 18.03 4.89
N GLY A 65 10.28 17.26 3.95
CA GLY A 65 10.05 15.82 4.09
C GLY A 65 8.91 15.47 5.07
N PHE A 66 8.04 16.44 5.38
CA PHE A 66 6.84 16.23 6.18
C PHE A 66 5.65 15.88 5.29
N LEU A 67 4.81 14.94 5.77
CA LEU A 67 3.58 14.52 5.09
C LEU A 67 2.38 15.35 5.57
N PRO A 68 1.94 16.37 4.81
CA PRO A 68 0.78 17.18 5.15
C PRO A 68 -0.49 16.32 5.18
N GLU A 69 -1.47 16.74 5.99
CA GLU A 69 -2.67 15.93 6.20
C GLU A 69 -3.40 15.60 4.90
N ARG A 70 -3.59 16.59 4.02
CA ARG A 70 -4.27 16.44 2.74
C ARG A 70 -3.63 15.42 1.79
N SER A 71 -2.34 15.11 1.98
CA SER A 71 -1.62 14.10 1.20
C SER A 71 -1.65 12.71 1.82
N ARG A 72 -2.30 12.52 2.98
CA ARG A 72 -2.34 11.22 3.67
C ARG A 72 -3.40 10.32 3.07
N VAL A 73 -3.03 9.08 2.78
CA VAL A 73 -3.94 8.07 2.29
C VAL A 73 -4.80 7.51 3.43
N ARG A 74 -6.13 7.54 3.26
CA ARG A 74 -7.10 7.12 4.28
C ARG A 74 -7.65 5.72 4.01
N ALA A 75 -8.30 5.51 2.88
CA ALA A 75 -8.77 4.20 2.46
C ALA A 75 -7.99 3.72 1.23
N VAL A 76 -7.83 2.40 1.13
CA VAL A 76 -7.14 1.75 0.01
C VAL A 76 -7.86 0.47 -0.37
N SER A 77 -7.83 0.14 -1.64
CA SER A 77 -8.24 -1.15 -2.18
C SER A 77 -7.39 -1.46 -3.41
N ALA A 78 -7.17 -2.74 -3.69
CA ALA A 78 -6.59 -3.21 -4.94
C ALA A 78 -7.69 -3.82 -5.80
N GLN A 79 -7.69 -3.46 -7.08
CA GLN A 79 -8.54 -4.06 -8.09
C GLN A 79 -7.65 -4.59 -9.22
N LYS A 80 -8.01 -5.74 -9.81
CA LYS A 80 -7.46 -6.17 -11.09
C LYS A 80 -8.41 -5.70 -12.19
N LEU A 81 -7.89 -5.00 -13.18
CA LEU A 81 -8.64 -4.67 -14.39
C LEU A 81 -8.90 -5.93 -15.23
N GLU A 82 -9.80 -5.83 -16.21
CA GLU A 82 -10.15 -6.94 -17.12
C GLU A 82 -8.90 -7.49 -17.85
N ASP A 83 -7.96 -6.60 -18.17
CA ASP A 83 -6.68 -6.94 -18.80
C ASP A 83 -5.62 -7.51 -17.82
N GLY A 84 -6.00 -7.74 -16.55
CA GLY A 84 -5.13 -8.28 -15.51
C GLY A 84 -4.24 -7.26 -14.79
N TRP A 85 -4.21 -6.00 -15.26
CA TRP A 85 -3.43 -4.92 -14.64
C TRP A 85 -3.91 -4.59 -13.22
N PRO A 86 -3.02 -4.56 -12.22
CA PRO A 86 -3.42 -4.18 -10.89
C PRO A 86 -3.52 -2.65 -10.76
N MET A 87 -4.57 -2.23 -10.09
CA MET A 87 -4.94 -0.83 -9.88
C MET A 87 -5.16 -0.59 -8.39
N LEU A 88 -4.46 0.42 -7.86
CA LEU A 88 -4.70 0.97 -6.55
C LEU A 88 -5.89 1.94 -6.64
N LEU A 89 -6.89 1.70 -5.81
CA LEU A 89 -7.95 2.65 -5.51
C LEU A 89 -7.67 3.25 -4.14
N TYR A 90 -7.66 4.56 -4.01
CA TYR A 90 -7.37 5.19 -2.73
C TYR A 90 -8.11 6.51 -2.54
N THR A 91 -8.27 6.90 -1.28
CA THR A 91 -8.77 8.22 -0.89
C THR A 91 -7.69 8.97 -0.11
N LEU A 92 -7.60 10.27 -0.37
CA LEU A 92 -6.78 11.17 0.44
C LEU A 92 -7.58 11.71 1.63
N SER A 93 -6.88 12.23 2.62
CA SER A 93 -7.53 12.89 3.74
C SER A 93 -8.17 14.18 3.28
N ASP A 94 -9.47 14.28 3.48
CA ASP A 94 -10.19 15.54 3.39
C ASP A 94 -10.58 15.98 4.82
N PRO A 95 -9.79 16.85 5.47
CA PRO A 95 -10.08 17.31 6.82
C PRO A 95 -11.36 18.16 6.91
N TYR A 96 -11.85 18.68 5.79
CA TYR A 96 -13.04 19.54 5.73
C TYR A 96 -14.30 18.76 5.31
N ARG A 97 -14.14 17.49 4.89
CA ARG A 97 -15.23 16.59 4.44
C ARG A 97 -16.07 17.19 3.30
N GLU A 98 -15.44 17.99 2.46
CA GLU A 98 -16.06 18.65 1.31
C GLU A 98 -16.33 17.65 0.19
N ARG A 99 -15.44 16.66 -0.01
CA ARG A 99 -15.54 15.72 -1.12
C ARG A 99 -14.80 14.40 -0.86
N LEU A 100 -15.45 13.27 -1.16
CA LEU A 100 -14.81 11.96 -1.16
C LEU A 100 -14.39 11.58 -2.58
N ASP A 101 -13.18 11.97 -2.96
CA ASP A 101 -12.60 11.57 -4.24
C ASP A 101 -11.90 10.21 -4.15
N ILE A 102 -12.24 9.32 -5.08
CA ILE A 102 -11.57 8.03 -5.26
C ILE A 102 -10.57 8.20 -6.40
N HIS A 103 -9.29 8.18 -6.02
CA HIS A 103 -8.19 8.20 -6.96
C HIS A 103 -7.87 6.79 -7.44
N LYS A 104 -7.36 6.70 -8.67
CA LYS A 104 -6.95 5.46 -9.31
C LYS A 104 -5.49 5.56 -9.73
N ARG A 105 -4.69 4.53 -9.45
CA ARG A 105 -3.30 4.43 -9.89
C ARG A 105 -3.02 3.03 -10.39
N LEU A 106 -2.61 2.92 -11.65
CA LEU A 106 -2.06 1.67 -12.19
C LEU A 106 -0.66 1.43 -11.61
N PHE A 107 -0.34 0.18 -11.31
CA PHE A 107 1.01 -0.19 -10.90
C PHE A 107 1.43 -1.52 -11.52
N ILE A 108 2.73 -1.73 -11.64
CA ILE A 108 3.31 -2.94 -12.23
C ILE A 108 3.95 -3.76 -11.10
N PRO A 109 3.52 -5.02 -10.88
CA PRO A 109 4.21 -5.95 -9.98
C PRO A 109 5.56 -6.37 -10.57
N ASP A 110 6.54 -6.65 -9.71
CA ASP A 110 7.91 -7.02 -10.10
C ASP A 110 7.99 -8.35 -10.90
N ASN A 111 6.90 -9.12 -10.96
CA ASN A 111 6.80 -10.37 -11.74
C ASN A 111 5.80 -10.26 -12.92
N SER A 112 5.54 -9.04 -13.40
CA SER A 112 4.68 -8.85 -14.56
C SER A 112 5.36 -9.44 -15.81
N PRO A 113 4.64 -10.18 -16.69
CA PRO A 113 5.21 -10.77 -17.91
C PRO A 113 5.70 -9.74 -18.95
N LEU A 114 5.69 -8.44 -18.65
CA LEU A 114 6.26 -7.37 -19.47
C LEU A 114 7.72 -7.02 -19.14
N GLU A 115 8.36 -7.69 -18.17
CA GLU A 115 9.81 -7.57 -17.92
C GLU A 115 10.64 -8.69 -18.57
N MET A 116 10.05 -9.48 -19.48
CA MET A 116 10.76 -10.45 -20.35
C MET A 116 10.69 -10.02 -21.81
#